data_AF-A0A7H1MKP7-F1
#
_entry.id   AF-A0A7H1MKP7-F1
#
_cell.length_a   1.000
_cell.length_b   1.000
_cell.length_c   1.000
_cell.angle_alpha   90.00
_cell.angle_beta   90.00
_cell.angle_gamma   90.00
#
_symmetry.space_group_name_H-M   'P 1'
#
loop_
_entity.id
_entity.type
_entity.pdbx_description
1 polymer ?
#
loop_
_entity_poly.entity_id
_entity_poly.type
_entity_poly.pdbx_seq_one_letter_code
_entity_poly.pdbx_strand_id
1 'polypeptide(L)'
;MPILVATHKDYAMPSDKFYQPIYVGSALHKKKINNFLSDATGDNISIKNPYYNELTALYWAKYNLQDQKIIGLAHYRRFLGHKASHQYQDILTEYEVNQALENFDVLVPKARNYWIENQEQHYLNAHSHEPWQILQKVIAEQFSDYQQAFKQVSASKKAHLFNMSIMKQTEFQAYTDFLFDVLSAVEKELDFTKLHDQDQRALGFLGERMLDVWLIKTNSTYQEFPMVSIEKINWITKGWHFLLRHFGLKHQAKTHF
;
A
#
# COMPACT_ATOMS: atom_id res chain seq x y z
N MET A 1 6.51 -8.13 -17.79
CA MET A 1 5.79 -7.82 -16.54
C MET A 1 6.15 -6.41 -16.10
N PRO A 2 5.21 -5.61 -15.58
CA PRO A 2 5.54 -4.34 -14.92
C PRO A 2 5.45 -4.45 -13.39
N ILE A 3 6.51 -4.02 -12.71
CA ILE A 3 6.42 -3.56 -11.32
C ILE A 3 6.36 -2.06 -11.35
N LEU A 4 5.20 -1.51 -11.05
CA LEU A 4 4.99 -0.07 -10.98
C LEU A 4 5.71 0.50 -9.76
N VAL A 5 6.56 1.49 -9.99
CA VAL A 5 7.27 2.21 -8.94
C VAL A 5 6.55 3.54 -8.70
N ALA A 6 5.65 3.56 -7.72
CA ALA A 6 4.84 4.74 -7.40
C ALA A 6 5.72 5.88 -6.85
N THR A 7 5.59 7.06 -7.46
CA THR A 7 6.31 8.26 -7.06
C THR A 7 5.47 9.53 -7.22
N HIS A 8 5.71 10.51 -6.35
CA HIS A 8 5.11 11.85 -6.43
C HIS A 8 6.15 12.94 -6.79
N LYS A 9 7.36 12.53 -7.18
CA LYS A 9 8.43 13.45 -7.61
C LYS A 9 9.42 12.74 -8.52
N ASP A 10 10.26 13.53 -9.18
CA ASP A 10 11.39 13.01 -9.94
C ASP A 10 12.38 12.31 -8.99
N TYR A 11 12.84 11.13 -9.38
CA TYR A 11 13.69 10.28 -8.55
C TYR A 11 14.48 9.29 -9.40
N ALA A 12 15.67 8.92 -8.94
CA ALA A 12 16.50 7.93 -9.62
C ALA A 12 15.84 6.54 -9.53
N MET A 13 15.60 5.90 -10.68
CA MET A 13 14.93 4.59 -10.76
C MET A 13 15.93 3.44 -10.94
N PRO A 14 15.55 2.19 -10.61
CA PRO A 14 16.34 1.01 -10.96
C PRO A 14 16.64 0.95 -12.46
N SER A 15 17.77 0.35 -12.83
CA SER A 15 18.16 0.19 -14.24
C SER A 15 17.31 -0.82 -15.00
N ASP A 16 16.75 -1.81 -14.30
CA ASP A 16 15.97 -2.87 -14.90
C ASP A 16 14.60 -2.35 -15.36
N LYS A 17 14.32 -2.50 -16.65
CA LYS A 17 13.16 -1.90 -17.33
C LYS A 17 11.78 -2.40 -16.86
N PHE A 18 11.73 -3.53 -16.16
CA PHE A 18 10.48 -4.04 -15.59
C PHE A 18 10.04 -3.25 -14.33
N TYR A 19 10.96 -2.52 -13.68
CA TYR A 19 10.62 -1.49 -12.70
C TYR A 19 10.21 -0.20 -13.43
N GLN A 20 8.91 -0.03 -13.61
CA GLN A 20 8.34 1.06 -14.41
C GLN A 20 7.87 2.18 -13.50
N PRO A 21 8.52 3.36 -13.50
CA PRO A 21 8.08 4.47 -12.68
C PRO A 21 6.71 4.98 -13.12
N ILE A 22 5.83 5.21 -12.15
CA ILE A 22 4.51 5.82 -12.37
C ILE A 22 4.34 7.04 -11.47
N TYR A 23 4.07 8.18 -12.10
CA TYR A 23 3.81 9.44 -11.43
C TYR A 23 2.36 9.47 -10.93
N VAL A 24 2.20 9.38 -9.61
CA VAL A 24 0.88 9.33 -8.95
C VAL A 24 0.33 10.72 -8.68
N GLY A 25 -0.99 10.86 -8.73
CA GLY A 25 -1.66 12.16 -8.64
C GLY A 25 -1.32 13.09 -9.80
N SER A 26 -0.87 12.55 -10.94
CA SER A 26 -0.44 13.33 -12.08
C SER A 26 -1.51 14.29 -12.60
N ALA A 27 -2.80 14.00 -12.40
CA ALA A 27 -3.91 14.89 -12.76
C ALA A 27 -3.92 16.21 -11.97
N LEU A 28 -3.31 16.21 -10.77
CA LEU A 28 -3.22 17.38 -9.88
C LEU A 28 -1.95 18.21 -10.13
N HIS A 29 -1.06 17.73 -11.01
CA HIS A 29 0.24 18.33 -11.24
C HIS A 29 0.33 18.93 -12.65
N LYS A 30 0.71 20.21 -12.74
CA LYS A 30 0.92 20.88 -14.04
C LYS A 30 2.15 20.35 -14.78
N LYS A 31 3.18 19.91 -14.04
CA LYS A 31 4.44 19.42 -14.59
C LYS A 31 4.38 17.91 -14.72
N LYS A 32 4.67 17.40 -15.93
CA LYS A 32 4.90 15.98 -16.17
C LYS A 32 6.37 15.64 -15.91
N ILE A 33 6.63 14.39 -15.52
CA ILE A 33 7.98 13.85 -15.42
C ILE A 33 8.23 13.02 -16.68
N ASN A 34 9.31 13.32 -17.39
CA ASN A 34 9.65 12.61 -18.61
C ASN A 34 10.01 11.16 -18.30
N ASN A 35 9.64 10.24 -19.20
CA ASN A 35 9.91 8.80 -19.10
C ASN A 35 9.20 8.07 -17.95
N PHE A 36 8.26 8.73 -17.25
CA PHE A 36 7.44 8.09 -16.23
C PHE A 36 6.05 7.86 -16.79
N LEU A 37 5.43 6.73 -16.44
CA LEU A 37 4.01 6.51 -16.66
C LEU A 37 3.23 7.57 -15.86
N SER A 38 2.03 7.89 -16.31
CA SER A 38 1.12 8.79 -15.61
C SER A 38 -0.08 7.99 -15.17
N ASP A 39 -0.44 8.06 -13.89
CA ASP A 39 -1.67 7.47 -13.39
C ASP A 39 -2.92 8.21 -13.87
N ALA A 40 -2.79 9.29 -14.64
CA ALA A 40 -3.88 10.13 -15.15
C ALA A 40 -4.26 9.83 -16.60
N THR A 41 -3.89 8.67 -17.13
CA THR A 41 -4.24 8.21 -18.49
C THR A 41 -5.20 7.02 -18.42
N GLY A 42 -5.96 6.79 -19.49
CA GLY A 42 -6.95 5.70 -19.54
C GLY A 42 -7.93 5.75 -18.37
N ASP A 43 -8.38 4.59 -17.91
CA ASP A 43 -9.25 4.49 -16.74
C ASP A 43 -8.44 4.71 -15.45
N ASN A 44 -8.83 5.72 -14.67
CA ASN A 44 -8.05 6.15 -13.53
C ASN A 44 -8.83 6.89 -12.45
N ILE A 45 -8.18 7.01 -11.28
CA ILE A 45 -8.61 7.85 -10.16
C ILE A 45 -7.47 8.80 -9.73
N SER A 46 -6.64 9.27 -10.65
CA SER A 46 -5.47 10.12 -10.34
C SER A 46 -5.84 11.36 -9.51
N ILE A 47 -6.98 11.97 -9.80
CA ILE A 47 -7.51 13.12 -9.05
C ILE A 47 -7.76 12.81 -7.56
N LYS A 48 -7.96 11.53 -7.22
CA LYS A 48 -8.20 11.05 -5.85
C LYS A 48 -6.93 10.69 -5.08
N ASN A 49 -5.73 10.93 -5.65
CA ASN A 49 -4.45 10.71 -4.96
C ASN A 49 -4.34 11.37 -3.56
N PRO A 50 -4.94 12.53 -3.26
CA PRO A 50 -4.94 13.10 -1.90
C PRO A 50 -5.59 12.19 -0.86
N TYR A 51 -6.50 11.30 -1.28
CA TYR A 51 -7.25 10.39 -0.42
C TYR A 51 -6.74 8.95 -0.50
N TYR A 52 -6.39 8.49 -1.71
CA TYR A 52 -5.99 7.12 -2.02
C TYR A 52 -4.47 6.90 -2.08
N ASN A 53 -3.67 7.96 -2.17
CA ASN A 53 -2.21 7.89 -2.27
C ASN A 53 -1.75 6.95 -3.40
N GLU A 54 -0.74 6.12 -3.15
CA GLU A 54 -0.15 5.23 -4.15
C GLU A 54 -1.14 4.17 -4.67
N LEU A 55 -2.32 4.01 -4.05
CA LEU A 55 -3.39 3.16 -4.59
C LEU A 55 -3.91 3.65 -5.94
N THR A 56 -3.73 4.93 -6.31
CA THR A 56 -4.11 5.38 -7.65
C THR A 56 -3.31 4.68 -8.75
N ALA A 57 -2.05 4.30 -8.48
CA ALA A 57 -1.24 3.48 -9.39
C ALA A 57 -1.80 2.05 -9.52
N LEU A 58 -2.24 1.44 -8.41
CA LEU A 58 -2.90 0.13 -8.44
C LEU A 58 -4.21 0.16 -9.23
N TYR A 59 -5.02 1.20 -9.01
CA TYR A 59 -6.26 1.38 -9.77
C TYR A 59 -5.97 1.53 -11.26
N TRP A 60 -4.99 2.36 -11.61
CA TRP A 60 -4.58 2.53 -13.00
C TRP A 60 -4.13 1.18 -13.61
N ALA A 61 -3.29 0.42 -12.90
CA ALA A 61 -2.84 -0.90 -13.36
C ALA A 61 -4.00 -1.88 -13.60
N LYS A 62 -5.02 -1.86 -12.73
CA LYS A 62 -6.23 -2.69 -12.83
C LYS A 62 -6.87 -2.64 -14.22
N TYR A 63 -6.95 -1.46 -14.81
CA TYR A 63 -7.64 -1.25 -16.09
C TYR A 63 -6.68 -1.14 -17.28
N ASN A 64 -5.45 -0.69 -17.06
CA ASN A 64 -4.53 -0.35 -18.15
C ASN A 64 -3.44 -1.39 -18.41
N LEU A 65 -3.31 -2.43 -17.57
CA LEU A 65 -2.31 -3.49 -17.68
C LEU A 65 -2.95 -4.89 -17.72
N GLN A 66 -4.16 -5.01 -18.26
CA GLN A 66 -4.93 -6.26 -18.27
C GLN A 66 -4.28 -7.40 -19.07
N ASP A 67 -3.42 -7.05 -20.02
CA ASP A 67 -2.66 -7.97 -20.88
C ASP A 67 -1.38 -8.51 -20.22
N GLN A 68 -1.01 -8.00 -19.04
CA GLN A 68 0.18 -8.42 -18.33
C GLN A 68 -0.07 -9.71 -17.53
N LYS A 69 0.93 -10.59 -17.45
CA LYS A 69 0.83 -11.84 -16.68
C LYS A 69 1.10 -11.68 -15.18
N ILE A 70 1.93 -10.70 -14.85
CA ILE A 70 2.41 -10.38 -13.50
C ILE A 70 2.40 -8.87 -13.38
N ILE A 71 1.86 -8.36 -12.28
CA ILE A 71 1.84 -6.94 -11.94
C ILE A 71 2.35 -6.78 -10.51
N GLY A 72 3.13 -5.75 -10.26
CA GLY A 72 3.54 -5.38 -8.91
C GLY A 72 3.45 -3.90 -8.62
N LEU A 73 3.47 -3.57 -7.33
CA LEU A 73 3.64 -2.22 -6.82
C LEU A 73 4.84 -2.16 -5.88
N ALA A 74 5.72 -1.21 -6.17
CA ALA A 74 6.79 -0.76 -5.30
C ALA A 74 6.65 0.75 -5.06
N HIS A 75 7.36 1.25 -4.04
CA HIS A 75 7.50 2.69 -3.84
C HIS A 75 8.84 3.14 -4.39
N TYR A 76 8.94 4.40 -4.80
CA TYR A 76 10.19 4.98 -5.33
C TYR A 76 11.42 4.87 -4.43
N ARG A 77 11.24 4.54 -3.14
CA ARG A 77 12.36 4.29 -2.19
C ARG A 77 12.30 2.94 -1.49
N ARG A 78 11.36 2.05 -1.83
CA ARG A 78 11.18 0.75 -1.17
C ARG A 78 10.88 -0.33 -2.19
N PHE A 79 11.70 -1.38 -2.14
CA PHE A 79 11.65 -2.50 -3.07
C PHE A 79 11.76 -3.82 -2.28
N LEU A 80 11.22 -4.89 -2.86
CA LEU A 80 11.53 -6.24 -2.39
C LEU A 80 12.96 -6.58 -2.83
N GLY A 81 13.73 -7.21 -1.96
CA GLY A 81 15.10 -7.62 -2.25
C GLY A 81 15.52 -8.87 -1.50
N HIS A 82 16.68 -9.41 -1.85
CA HIS A 82 17.19 -10.65 -1.25
C HIS A 82 17.74 -10.44 0.16
N LYS A 83 18.06 -9.20 0.54
CA LYS A 83 18.49 -8.80 1.89
C LYS A 83 18.05 -7.36 2.19
N ALA A 84 17.98 -7.03 3.48
CA ALA A 84 17.73 -5.65 3.88
C ALA A 84 18.96 -4.79 3.53
N SER A 85 18.78 -3.74 2.74
CA SER A 85 19.87 -2.87 2.29
C SER A 85 19.38 -1.49 1.83
N HIS A 86 20.33 -0.69 1.31
CA HIS A 86 20.11 0.64 0.74
C HIS A 86 20.58 0.74 -0.73
N GLN A 87 20.76 -0.38 -1.43
CA GLN A 87 21.38 -0.41 -2.75
C GLN A 87 20.47 -1.08 -3.77
N TYR A 88 20.36 -0.49 -4.96
CA TYR A 88 19.53 -1.05 -6.05
C TYR A 88 19.97 -2.44 -6.50
N GLN A 89 21.26 -2.76 -6.44
CA GLN A 89 21.76 -4.10 -6.79
C GLN A 89 21.19 -5.23 -5.91
N ASP A 90 20.56 -4.88 -4.78
CA ASP A 90 20.01 -5.86 -3.85
C ASP A 90 18.50 -6.10 -4.01
N ILE A 91 17.85 -5.39 -4.94
CA ILE A 91 16.43 -5.59 -5.25
C ILE A 91 16.25 -6.89 -6.07
N LEU A 92 15.04 -7.43 -6.09
CA LEU A 92 14.74 -8.62 -6.88
C LEU A 92 14.88 -8.35 -8.38
N THR A 93 15.42 -9.30 -9.11
CA THR A 93 15.45 -9.33 -10.56
C THR A 93 14.17 -9.93 -11.13
N GLU A 94 13.91 -9.71 -12.43
CA GLU A 94 12.77 -10.33 -13.12
C GLU A 94 12.82 -11.86 -13.04
N TYR A 95 14.01 -12.47 -13.12
CA TYR A 95 14.19 -13.91 -12.98
C TYR A 95 13.75 -14.41 -11.61
N GLU A 96 14.19 -13.76 -10.53
CA GLU A 96 13.84 -14.15 -9.16
C GLU A 96 12.35 -13.99 -8.86
N VAL A 97 11.72 -12.93 -9.39
CA VAL A 97 10.27 -12.73 -9.28
C VAL A 97 9.50 -13.88 -9.94
N ASN A 98 9.90 -14.27 -11.16
CA ASN A 98 9.26 -15.41 -11.84
C ASN A 98 9.44 -16.70 -11.04
N GLN A 99 10.67 -17.03 -10.62
CA GLN A 99 10.95 -18.25 -9.85
C GLN A 99 10.13 -18.33 -8.55
N ALA A 100 9.97 -17.20 -7.84
CA ALA A 100 9.17 -17.18 -6.63
C ALA A 100 7.68 -17.40 -6.93
N LEU A 101 7.15 -16.78 -7.99
CA LEU A 101 5.75 -16.93 -8.41
C LEU A 101 5.43 -18.30 -9.03
N GLU A 102 6.43 -19.15 -9.32
CA GLU A 102 6.17 -20.57 -9.63
C GLU A 102 5.58 -21.31 -8.43
N ASN A 103 5.95 -20.91 -7.21
CA ASN A 103 5.62 -21.63 -5.97
C ASN A 103 4.64 -20.89 -5.06
N PHE A 104 4.45 -19.58 -5.29
CA PHE A 104 3.59 -18.72 -4.47
C PHE A 104 2.68 -17.87 -5.34
N ASP A 105 1.56 -17.44 -4.78
CA ASP A 105 0.57 -16.60 -5.47
C ASP A 105 0.96 -15.11 -5.41
N VAL A 106 1.53 -14.69 -4.27
CA VAL A 106 1.87 -13.29 -3.99
C VAL A 106 3.26 -13.17 -3.37
N LEU A 107 4.03 -12.18 -3.82
CA LEU A 107 5.28 -11.77 -3.17
C LEU A 107 5.03 -10.47 -2.39
N VAL A 108 5.42 -10.45 -1.11
CA VAL A 108 5.18 -9.32 -0.19
C VAL A 108 6.45 -8.93 0.55
N PRO A 109 6.55 -7.70 1.10
CA PRO A 109 7.63 -7.37 2.04
C PRO A 109 7.51 -8.23 3.30
N LYS A 110 8.60 -8.41 4.05
CA LYS A 110 8.54 -9.02 5.39
C LYS A 110 7.56 -8.28 6.28
N ALA A 111 6.70 -9.03 6.96
CA ALA A 111 5.73 -8.46 7.89
C ALA A 111 6.44 -7.68 9.01
N ARG A 112 5.89 -6.51 9.34
CA ARG A 112 6.37 -5.73 10.48
C ARG A 112 5.73 -6.24 11.77
N ASN A 113 6.55 -6.47 12.79
CA ASN A 113 6.07 -6.81 14.14
C ASN A 113 5.88 -5.53 14.98
N TYR A 114 4.65 -5.32 15.44
CA TYR A 114 4.25 -4.30 16.41
C TYR A 114 4.13 -4.94 17.79
N TRP A 115 5.01 -4.56 18.72
CA TRP A 115 5.08 -5.23 20.03
C TRP A 115 4.01 -4.73 21.01
N ILE A 116 3.67 -3.44 20.90
CA ILE A 116 2.83 -2.72 21.86
C ILE A 116 1.37 -2.67 21.37
N GLU A 117 1.15 -2.36 20.10
CA GLU A 117 -0.17 -2.11 19.53
C GLU A 117 -0.56 -3.19 18.52
N ASN A 118 -1.84 -3.54 18.46
CA ASN A 118 -2.40 -4.25 17.30
C ASN A 118 -2.72 -3.26 16.17
N GLN A 119 -3.13 -3.75 14.99
CA GLN A 119 -3.36 -2.88 13.82
C GLN A 119 -4.46 -1.85 14.04
N GLU A 120 -5.53 -2.22 14.75
CA GLU A 120 -6.60 -1.30 15.13
C GLU A 120 -6.07 -0.18 16.01
N GLN A 121 -5.44 -0.52 17.14
CA GLN A 121 -4.90 0.46 18.07
C GLN A 121 -3.85 1.35 17.41
N HIS A 122 -2.99 0.78 16.56
CA HIS A 122 -1.99 1.51 15.80
C HIS A 122 -2.64 2.54 14.85
N TYR A 123 -3.76 2.18 14.19
CA TYR A 123 -4.51 3.13 13.38
C TYR A 123 -5.13 4.23 14.25
N LEU A 124 -5.91 3.86 15.28
CA LEU A 124 -6.64 4.80 16.13
C LEU A 124 -5.71 5.74 16.90
N ASN A 125 -4.48 5.32 17.22
CA ASN A 125 -3.48 6.20 17.83
C ASN A 125 -2.84 7.16 16.83
N ALA A 126 -2.86 6.85 15.54
CA ALA A 126 -2.23 7.65 14.50
C ALA A 126 -3.20 8.59 13.77
N HIS A 127 -4.47 8.20 13.64
CA HIS A 127 -5.41 8.82 12.71
C HIS A 127 -6.77 9.12 13.38
N SER A 128 -7.59 9.92 12.71
CA SER A 128 -9.02 10.06 13.04
C SER A 128 -9.70 8.69 13.11
N HIS A 129 -10.60 8.52 14.07
CA HIS A 129 -11.26 7.24 14.32
C HIS A 129 -12.40 6.97 13.33
N GLU A 130 -13.03 8.01 12.81
CA GLU A 130 -14.21 7.92 11.93
C GLU A 130 -13.98 7.03 10.70
N PRO A 131 -12.88 7.17 9.92
CA PRO A 131 -12.64 6.27 8.79
C PRO A 131 -12.52 4.79 9.17
N TRP A 132 -11.93 4.49 10.34
CA TRP A 132 -11.80 3.11 10.82
C TRP A 132 -13.16 2.54 11.22
N GLN A 133 -13.98 3.31 11.92
CA GLN A 133 -15.33 2.91 12.32
C GLN A 133 -16.21 2.64 11.09
N ILE A 134 -16.12 3.50 10.06
CA ILE A 134 -16.82 3.29 8.79
C ILE A 134 -16.32 2.03 8.10
N LEU A 135 -15.00 1.78 8.05
CA LEU A 135 -14.45 0.53 7.50
C LEU A 135 -15.01 -0.71 8.20
N GLN A 136 -15.06 -0.72 9.54
CA GLN A 136 -15.63 -1.84 10.28
C GLN A 136 -17.09 -2.09 9.91
N LYS A 137 -17.88 -1.01 9.84
CA LYS A 137 -19.28 -1.06 9.46
C LYS A 137 -19.45 -1.61 8.03
N VAL A 138 -18.73 -1.04 7.07
CA VAL A 138 -18.76 -1.46 5.65
C VAL A 138 -18.41 -2.95 5.53
N ILE A 139 -17.36 -3.42 6.18
CA ILE A 139 -16.98 -4.84 6.15
C ILE A 139 -18.08 -5.71 6.78
N ALA A 140 -18.66 -5.30 7.90
CA ALA A 140 -19.70 -6.09 8.57
C ALA A 140 -21.01 -6.18 7.75
N GLU A 141 -21.39 -5.09 7.07
CA GLU A 141 -22.68 -4.98 6.35
C GLU A 141 -22.60 -5.46 4.90
N GLN A 142 -21.49 -5.20 4.21
CA GLN A 142 -21.38 -5.40 2.75
C GLN A 142 -20.38 -6.48 2.36
N PHE A 143 -19.42 -6.81 3.24
CA PHE A 143 -18.37 -7.80 2.98
C PHE A 143 -18.29 -8.82 4.12
N SER A 144 -19.44 -9.33 4.55
CA SER A 144 -19.57 -10.22 5.72
C SER A 144 -18.63 -11.43 5.67
N ASP A 145 -18.37 -11.94 4.47
CA ASP A 145 -17.46 -13.05 4.21
C ASP A 145 -16.00 -12.75 4.59
N TYR A 146 -15.60 -11.47 4.59
CA TYR A 146 -14.28 -10.98 5.01
C TYR A 146 -14.23 -10.58 6.49
N GLN A 147 -15.36 -10.58 7.20
CA GLN A 147 -15.44 -10.08 8.57
C GLN A 147 -14.51 -10.81 9.54
N GLN A 148 -14.38 -12.13 9.41
CA GLN A 148 -13.48 -12.92 10.25
C GLN A 148 -12.01 -12.56 10.00
N ALA A 149 -11.60 -12.49 8.73
CA ALA A 149 -10.25 -12.10 8.34
C ALA A 149 -9.93 -10.67 8.81
N PHE A 150 -10.88 -9.74 8.65
CA PHE A 150 -10.75 -8.37 9.13
C PHE A 150 -10.57 -8.28 10.65
N LYS A 151 -11.35 -9.05 11.43
CA LYS A 151 -11.17 -9.13 12.90
C LYS A 151 -9.79 -9.67 13.27
N GLN A 152 -9.31 -10.69 12.56
CA GLN A 152 -7.98 -11.26 12.78
C GLN A 152 -6.87 -10.24 12.50
N VAL A 153 -6.95 -9.50 11.38
CA VAL A 153 -5.97 -8.45 11.05
C VAL A 153 -6.03 -7.29 12.05
N SER A 154 -7.24 -6.85 12.42
CA SER A 154 -7.44 -5.76 13.40
C SER A 154 -6.77 -6.07 14.75
N ALA A 155 -6.91 -7.31 15.21
CA ALA A 155 -6.28 -7.80 16.44
C ALA A 155 -4.80 -8.19 16.28
N SER A 156 -4.28 -8.23 15.06
CA SER A 156 -2.91 -8.67 14.76
C SER A 156 -1.87 -7.64 15.19
N LYS A 157 -0.75 -8.16 15.69
CA LYS A 157 0.49 -7.41 15.93
C LYS A 157 1.46 -7.48 14.74
N LYS A 158 1.03 -8.05 13.62
CA LYS A 158 1.78 -8.17 12.37
C LYS A 158 1.02 -7.53 11.23
N ALA A 159 1.75 -6.87 10.32
CA ALA A 159 1.17 -6.35 9.08
C ALA A 159 2.19 -6.30 7.94
N HIS A 160 1.72 -6.60 6.73
CA HIS A 160 2.40 -6.24 5.48
C HIS A 160 2.02 -4.81 5.11
N LEU A 161 2.96 -3.88 5.29
CA LEU A 161 2.70 -2.46 5.11
C LEU A 161 3.04 -1.98 3.69
N PHE A 162 2.67 -0.73 3.42
CA PHE A 162 2.98 0.01 2.19
C PHE A 162 2.19 -0.39 0.95
N ASN A 163 1.16 -1.24 1.01
CA ASN A 163 0.44 -1.68 -0.19
C ASN A 163 1.37 -2.29 -1.27
N MET A 164 2.55 -2.79 -0.88
CA MET A 164 3.53 -3.38 -1.79
C MET A 164 3.28 -4.86 -1.96
N SER A 165 3.13 -5.29 -3.21
CA SER A 165 3.02 -6.70 -3.57
C SER A 165 3.40 -6.91 -5.02
N ILE A 166 3.77 -8.14 -5.38
CA ILE A 166 3.91 -8.59 -6.76
C ILE A 166 3.06 -9.85 -6.91
N MET A 167 2.18 -9.88 -7.92
CA MET A 167 1.12 -10.86 -8.03
C MET A 167 1.00 -11.36 -9.47
N LYS A 168 0.57 -12.61 -9.64
CA LYS A 168 0.01 -13.07 -10.92
C LYS A 168 -1.24 -12.25 -11.26
N GLN A 169 -1.55 -12.12 -12.54
CA GLN A 169 -2.66 -11.29 -13.01
C GLN A 169 -4.01 -11.63 -12.37
N THR A 170 -4.30 -12.92 -12.18
CA THR A 170 -5.54 -13.39 -11.57
C THR A 170 -5.68 -12.91 -10.13
N GLU A 171 -4.61 -13.06 -9.34
CA GLU A 171 -4.55 -12.63 -7.94
C GLU A 171 -4.60 -11.11 -7.83
N PHE A 172 -3.89 -10.41 -8.72
CA PHE A 172 -3.90 -8.96 -8.79
C PHE A 172 -5.31 -8.41 -9.03
N GLN A 173 -6.05 -8.98 -9.98
CA GLN A 173 -7.42 -8.56 -10.27
C GLN A 173 -8.34 -8.86 -9.09
N ALA A 174 -8.30 -10.08 -8.55
CA ALA A 174 -9.13 -10.48 -7.41
C ALA A 174 -8.86 -9.63 -6.16
N TYR A 175 -7.59 -9.31 -5.87
CA TYR A 175 -7.23 -8.43 -4.76
C TYR A 175 -7.71 -6.99 -5.00
N THR A 176 -7.46 -6.44 -6.18
CA THR A 176 -7.83 -5.06 -6.48
C THR A 176 -9.35 -4.86 -6.59
N ASP A 177 -10.11 -5.86 -7.05
CA ASP A 177 -11.58 -5.85 -6.97
C ASP A 177 -12.03 -5.67 -5.51
N PHE A 178 -11.61 -6.58 -4.63
CA PHE A 178 -11.92 -6.50 -3.21
C PHE A 178 -11.49 -5.16 -2.59
N LEU A 179 -10.25 -4.74 -2.82
CA LEU A 179 -9.69 -3.51 -2.26
C LEU A 179 -10.52 -2.29 -2.66
N PHE A 180 -10.79 -2.11 -3.96
CA PHE A 180 -11.49 -0.90 -4.43
C PHE A 180 -12.98 -0.95 -4.15
N ASP A 181 -13.61 -2.12 -4.11
CA ASP A 181 -15.00 -2.26 -3.69
C ASP A 181 -15.17 -1.82 -2.23
N VAL A 182 -14.33 -2.31 -1.32
CA VAL A 182 -14.34 -1.90 0.10
C VAL A 182 -14.06 -0.41 0.24
N LEU A 183 -12.99 0.10 -0.37
CA LEU A 183 -12.60 1.49 -0.20
C LEU A 183 -13.61 2.46 -0.82
N SER A 184 -14.25 2.09 -1.94
CA SER A 184 -15.31 2.92 -2.54
C SER A 184 -16.59 2.93 -1.70
N ALA A 185 -16.91 1.83 -1.00
CA ALA A 185 -18.00 1.80 -0.04
C ALA A 185 -17.71 2.69 1.18
N VAL A 186 -16.47 2.68 1.69
CA VAL A 186 -16.03 3.61 2.74
C VAL A 186 -16.07 5.06 2.25
N GLU A 187 -15.57 5.35 1.04
CA GLU A 187 -15.56 6.68 0.43
C GLU A 187 -16.96 7.31 0.39
N LYS A 188 -18.00 6.51 0.10
CA LYS A 188 -19.40 7.00 0.03
C LYS A 188 -19.97 7.44 1.37
N GLU A 189 -19.48 6.88 2.47
CA GLU A 189 -19.95 7.20 3.83
C GLU A 189 -19.08 8.23 4.54
N LEU A 190 -17.84 8.44 4.06
CA LEU A 190 -16.86 9.29 4.71
C LEU A 190 -17.07 10.78 4.40
N ASP A 191 -17.20 11.60 5.45
CA ASP A 191 -17.21 13.05 5.30
C ASP A 191 -15.78 13.62 5.35
N PHE A 192 -15.18 13.78 4.17
CA PHE A 192 -13.82 14.32 4.02
C PHE A 192 -13.66 15.74 4.57
N THR A 193 -14.74 16.52 4.74
CA THR A 193 -14.64 17.89 5.28
C THR A 193 -14.22 17.94 6.74
N LYS A 194 -14.42 16.83 7.47
CA LYS A 194 -13.98 16.64 8.86
C LYS A 194 -12.55 16.14 8.99
N LEU A 195 -11.89 15.80 7.89
CA LEU A 195 -10.54 15.26 7.87
C LEU A 195 -9.53 16.36 7.57
N HIS A 196 -8.52 16.45 8.43
CA HIS A 196 -7.49 17.48 8.36
C HIS A 196 -6.10 16.87 8.19
N ASP A 197 -5.21 17.65 7.56
CA ASP A 197 -3.82 17.31 7.34
C ASP A 197 -3.63 15.90 6.76
N GLN A 198 -2.98 15.02 7.52
CA GLN A 198 -2.64 13.68 7.09
C GLN A 198 -3.84 12.75 7.03
N ASP A 199 -4.92 13.03 7.78
CA ASP A 199 -6.11 12.17 7.83
C ASP A 199 -6.94 12.25 6.55
N GLN A 200 -6.71 13.23 5.68
CA GLN A 200 -7.29 13.23 4.33
C GLN A 200 -6.89 11.97 3.55
N ARG A 201 -5.72 11.40 3.85
CA ARG A 201 -5.19 10.16 3.25
C ARG A 201 -5.83 8.87 3.81
N ALA A 202 -6.98 8.99 4.47
CA ALA A 202 -7.62 7.89 5.18
C ALA A 202 -7.74 6.63 4.33
N LEU A 203 -8.18 6.72 3.08
CA LEU A 203 -8.38 5.54 2.23
C LEU A 203 -7.07 4.83 1.89
N GLY A 204 -5.99 5.58 1.66
CA GLY A 204 -4.64 5.01 1.53
C GLY A 204 -4.19 4.25 2.77
N PHE A 205 -4.44 4.80 3.97
CA PHE A 205 -4.08 4.17 5.24
C PHE A 205 -4.92 2.94 5.59
N LEU A 206 -6.22 2.97 5.27
CA LEU A 206 -7.10 1.80 5.42
C LEU A 206 -6.66 0.67 4.46
N GLY A 207 -6.28 1.02 3.23
CA GLY A 207 -5.76 0.10 2.22
C GLY A 207 -4.57 -0.75 2.71
N GLU A 208 -3.70 -0.18 3.55
CA GLU A 208 -2.53 -0.90 4.10
C GLU A 208 -2.87 -2.17 4.87
N ARG A 209 -4.12 -2.31 5.36
CA ARG A 209 -4.57 -3.51 6.08
C ARG A 209 -5.27 -4.51 5.16
N MET A 210 -5.77 -4.05 4.01
CA MET A 210 -6.67 -4.84 3.16
C MET A 210 -5.95 -5.99 2.46
N LEU A 211 -4.66 -5.87 2.17
CA LEU A 211 -3.87 -6.98 1.63
C LEU A 211 -3.90 -8.19 2.58
N ASP A 212 -3.64 -7.99 3.87
CA ASP A 212 -3.64 -9.08 4.85
C ASP A 212 -5.04 -9.68 5.05
N VAL A 213 -6.07 -8.83 5.01
CA VAL A 213 -7.46 -9.28 5.09
C VAL A 213 -7.81 -10.18 3.91
N TRP A 214 -7.39 -9.78 2.71
CA TRP A 214 -7.58 -10.56 1.50
C TRP A 214 -6.81 -11.88 1.55
N LEU A 215 -5.51 -11.85 1.86
CA LEU A 215 -4.65 -13.05 1.96
C LEU A 215 -5.23 -14.09 2.93
N ILE A 216 -5.69 -13.66 4.11
CA ILE A 216 -6.30 -14.56 5.10
C ILE A 216 -7.63 -15.12 4.59
N LYS A 217 -8.47 -14.31 3.96
CA LYS A 217 -9.77 -14.74 3.47
C LYS A 217 -9.64 -15.75 2.33
N THR A 218 -8.76 -15.50 1.38
CA THR A 218 -8.59 -16.35 0.19
C THR A 218 -7.68 -17.54 0.44
N ASN A 219 -6.93 -17.55 1.54
CA ASN A 219 -5.83 -18.49 1.78
C ASN A 219 -4.76 -18.47 0.68
N SER A 220 -4.56 -17.32 0.02
CA SER A 220 -3.53 -17.17 -1.02
C SER A 220 -2.15 -17.40 -0.41
N THR A 221 -1.32 -18.19 -1.10
CA THR A 221 0.05 -18.45 -0.65
C THR A 221 0.93 -17.24 -0.93
N TYR A 222 1.85 -16.91 -0.02
CA TYR A 222 2.74 -15.79 -0.22
C TYR A 222 4.15 -16.04 0.28
N GLN A 223 5.11 -15.33 -0.32
CA GLN A 223 6.50 -15.31 0.11
C GLN A 223 6.90 -13.90 0.56
N GLU A 224 7.49 -13.83 1.75
CA GLU A 224 8.03 -12.60 2.32
C GLU A 224 9.47 -12.34 1.86
N PHE A 225 9.74 -11.11 1.44
CA PHE A 225 11.08 -10.65 1.06
C PHE A 225 11.58 -9.52 1.97
N PRO A 226 12.87 -9.50 2.31
CA PRO A 226 13.49 -8.32 2.89
C PRO A 226 13.21 -7.04 2.08
N MET A 227 13.09 -5.92 2.79
CA MET A 227 12.88 -4.62 2.16
C MET A 227 14.22 -3.93 1.91
N VAL A 228 14.46 -3.53 0.67
CA VAL A 228 15.53 -2.59 0.30
C VAL A 228 14.95 -1.18 0.36
N SER A 229 15.51 -0.34 1.23
CA SER A 229 15.08 1.05 1.40
C SER A 229 16.20 1.99 0.94
N ILE A 230 16.04 2.69 -0.18
CA ILE A 230 17.13 3.49 -0.78
C ILE A 230 17.58 4.64 0.13
N GLU A 231 16.68 5.13 0.97
CA GLU A 231 17.01 6.12 2.00
C GLU A 231 17.12 5.51 3.39
N LYS A 232 18.05 6.06 4.18
CA LYS A 232 18.19 5.71 5.60
C LYS A 232 17.02 6.30 6.38
N ILE A 233 16.39 5.46 7.20
CA ILE A 233 15.34 5.89 8.13
C ILE A 233 15.99 6.39 9.42
N ASN A 234 15.60 7.58 9.88
CA ASN A 234 15.96 8.06 11.21
C ASN A 234 15.05 7.40 12.27
N TRP A 235 15.52 6.30 12.84
CA TRP A 235 14.78 5.49 13.81
C TRP A 235 14.52 6.22 15.14
N ILE A 236 15.40 7.15 15.56
CA ILE A 236 15.21 7.92 16.79
C ILE A 236 14.00 8.84 16.65
N THR A 237 13.97 9.63 15.57
CA THR A 237 12.85 10.54 15.29
C THR A 237 11.54 9.76 15.10
N LYS A 238 11.60 8.61 14.42
CA LYS A 238 10.43 7.75 14.21
C LYS A 238 9.90 7.14 15.53
N GLY A 239 10.80 6.69 16.41
CA GLY A 239 10.46 6.16 17.74
C GLY A 239 9.86 7.22 18.66
N TRP A 240 10.44 8.42 18.69
CA TRP A 240 9.91 9.56 19.46
C TRP A 240 8.48 9.92 19.05
N HIS A 241 8.22 10.10 17.75
CA HIS A 241 6.87 10.40 17.27
C HIS A 241 5.89 9.25 17.51
N PHE A 242 6.35 8.00 17.49
CA PHE A 242 5.51 6.86 17.87
C PHE A 242 5.06 6.97 19.35
N LEU A 243 6.00 7.23 20.28
CA LEU A 243 5.68 7.36 21.70
C LEU A 243 4.73 8.53 21.97
N LEU A 244 4.95 9.69 21.33
CA LEU A 244 4.04 10.83 21.44
C LEU A 244 2.61 10.46 21.07
N ARG A 245 2.41 9.69 19.98
CA ARG A 245 1.07 9.24 19.58
C ARG A 245 0.49 8.22 20.55
N HIS A 246 1.30 7.26 21.00
CA HIS A 246 0.88 6.23 21.94
C HIS A 246 0.36 6.81 23.26
N PHE A 247 0.99 7.88 23.75
CA PHE A 247 0.59 8.58 24.98
C PHE A 247 -0.36 9.77 24.76
N GLY A 248 -1.01 9.86 23.58
CA GLY A 248 -2.09 10.83 23.35
C GLY A 248 -1.65 12.26 22.98
N LEU A 249 -0.37 12.51 22.75
CA LEU A 249 0.18 13.82 22.32
C LEU A 249 0.13 13.98 20.80
N LYS A 250 -1.01 13.67 20.18
CA LYS A 250 -1.18 13.58 18.71
C LYS A 250 -0.84 14.89 17.99
N HIS A 251 -1.20 16.05 18.55
CA HIS A 251 -0.94 17.37 17.94
C HIS A 251 0.54 17.74 17.78
N GLN A 252 1.45 17.05 18.48
CA GLN A 252 2.91 17.28 18.40
C GLN A 252 3.63 16.20 17.59
N ALA A 253 2.91 15.22 17.05
CA ALA A 253 3.47 14.06 16.41
C ALA A 253 3.18 14.02 14.91
N LYS A 254 4.22 13.81 14.10
CA LYS A 254 4.03 13.51 12.68
C LYS A 254 3.75 12.03 12.49
N THR A 255 2.75 11.65 11.69
CA THR A 255 2.66 10.28 11.17
C THR A 255 3.50 10.23 9.88
N HIS A 256 4.64 9.53 9.92
CA HIS A 256 5.40 9.27 8.71
C HIS A 256 5.81 7.81 8.64
N PHE A 257 5.28 7.16 7.60
CA PHE A 257 6.06 6.29 6.73
C PHE A 257 6.91 7.15 5.81
#